data_AF-A0A1Q7WM41-F1
#
_entry.id   AF-A0A1Q7WM41-F1
#
_cell.length_a   1.000
_cell.length_b   1.000
_cell.length_c   1.000
_cell.angle_alpha   90.00
_cell.angle_beta   90.00
_cell.angle_gamma   90.00
#
_symmetry.space_group_name_H-M   'P 1'
#
loop_
_entity.id
_entity.type
_entity.pdbx_description
1 polymer ?
#
loop_
_entity_poly.entity_id
_entity_poly.type
_entity_poly.pdbx_seq_one_letter_code
_entity_poly.pdbx_strand_id
1 'polypeptide(L)' 'MGIMEFEVCRRGRDARWVVRIGASVYGAYLDKEQALLDAVDAARDALQSGRDAQVWIRERASSARIF' A
#
# COMPACT_ATOMS: atom_id res chain seq x y z
N MET A 1 12.15 10.23 12.77
CA MET A 1 10.73 10.19 12.36
C MET A 1 10.63 9.15 11.26
N GLY A 2 9.99 8.01 11.52
CA GLY A 2 9.90 6.93 10.54
C GLY A 2 8.78 7.22 9.55
N ILE A 3 9.08 7.17 8.26
CA ILE A 3 8.11 7.27 7.18
C ILE A 3 7.26 6.00 7.20
N MET A 4 5.93 6.13 7.14
CA MET A 4 5.02 5.00 6.99
C MET A 4 4.89 4.63 5.51
N GLU A 5 5.59 3.56 5.11
CA GLU A 5 5.56 3.07 3.74
C GLU A 5 4.49 2.00 3.57
N PHE A 6 3.47 2.32 2.77
CA PHE A 6 2.39 1.41 2.39
C PHE A 6 2.76 0.73 1.07
N GLU A 7 3.24 -0.52 1.13
CA GLU A 7 3.58 -1.32 -0.05
C GLU A 7 2.39 -2.19 -0.47
N VAL A 8 1.79 -1.87 -1.61
CA VAL A 8 0.77 -2.66 -2.29
C VAL A 8 1.44 -3.63 -3.25
N CYS A 9 1.58 -4.89 -2.82
CA CYS A 9 2.19 -5.97 -3.59
C CYS A 9 1.14 -6.90 -4.18
N ARG A 10 1.24 -7.20 -5.48
CA ARG A 10 0.44 -8.28 -6.09
C ARG A 10 1.16 -9.61 -5.95
N ARG A 11 0.63 -10.54 -5.14
CA ARG A 11 1.21 -11.88 -4.95
C ARG A 11 0.66 -12.85 -6.00
N GLY A 12 1.56 -13.62 -6.62
CA GLY A 12 1.33 -14.37 -7.86
C GLY A 12 0.23 -15.43 -7.85
N ARG A 13 -0.14 -15.86 -9.08
CA ARG A 13 -1.15 -16.83 -9.55
C ARG A 13 -2.60 -16.61 -9.07
N ASP A 14 -2.83 -16.23 -7.81
CA ASP A 14 -4.16 -15.94 -7.24
C ASP A 14 -4.63 -14.49 -7.47
N ALA A 15 -3.81 -13.65 -8.12
CA ALA A 15 -4.10 -12.24 -8.40
C ALA A 15 -4.50 -11.39 -7.16
N ARG A 16 -4.16 -11.84 -5.95
CA ARG A 16 -4.47 -11.12 -4.71
C ARG A 16 -3.52 -9.96 -4.47
N TRP A 17 -4.09 -8.87 -3.99
CA TRP A 17 -3.42 -7.64 -3.62
C TRP A 17 -3.17 -7.63 -2.13
N VAL A 18 -1.95 -7.34 -1.72
CA VAL A 18 -1.59 -7.30 -0.29
C VAL A 18 -1.02 -5.94 0.00
N VAL A 19 -1.62 -5.24 0.96
CA VAL A 19 -1.12 -3.98 1.51
C VAL A 19 -0.21 -4.33 2.68
N ARG A 20 1.00 -3.79 2.68
CA ARG A 20 1.98 -3.92 3.76
C ARG A 20 2.34 -2.54 4.27
N ILE A 21 2.55 -2.40 5.57
CA ILE A 21 3.03 -1.17 6.19
C ILE A 21 4.34 -1.50 6.87
N GLY A 22 5.45 -1.01 6.31
CA GLY A 22 6.79 -1.38 6.75
C GLY A 22 7.00 -2.90 6.74
N ALA A 23 7.18 -3.51 7.91
CA ALA A 23 7.39 -4.96 8.07
C ALA A 23 6.09 -5.77 8.20
N SER A 24 4.95 -5.12 8.45
CA SER A 24 3.67 -5.79 8.74
C SER A 24 2.76 -5.84 7.52
N VAL A 25 1.97 -6.91 7.39
CA VAL A 25 0.86 -6.95 6.43
C VAL A 25 -0.32 -6.23 7.05
N TYR A 26 -0.84 -5.22 6.36
CA TYR A 26 -2.03 -4.48 6.76
C TYR A 26 -3.30 -5.21 6.36
N GLY A 27 -3.35 -5.66 5.11
CA GLY A 27 -4.54 -6.31 4.56
C GLY A 27 -4.26 -7.08 3.27
N ALA A 28 -5.12 -8.05 2.98
CA ALA A 28 -5.11 -8.79 1.73
C ALA A 28 -6.49 -8.68 1.07
N TYR A 29 -6.51 -8.25 -0.18
CA TYR A 29 -7.68 -7.92 -0.98
C TYR A 29 -7.65 -8.75 -2.26
N LEU A 30 -8.84 -9.06 -2.81
CA LEU A 30 -8.94 -9.63 -4.15
C LEU A 30 -8.77 -8.56 -5.24
N ASP A 31 -9.22 -7.34 -4.98
CA ASP A 31 -9.25 -6.25 -5.94
C ASP A 31 -8.13 -5.22 -5.73
N LYS A 32 -7.56 -4.74 -6.84
CA LYS A 32 -6.51 -3.70 -6.85
C LYS A 32 -7.04 -2.42 -6.24
N GLU A 33 -8.23 -2.01 -6.67
CA GLU A 33 -8.85 -0.76 -6.27
C GLU A 33 -9.12 -0.75 -4.77
N GLN A 34 -9.59 -1.87 -4.21
CA GLN A 34 -9.80 -2.02 -2.76
C GLN A 34 -8.49 -1.89 -1.98
N ALA A 35 -7.44 -2.60 -2.38
CA ALA A 35 -6.13 -2.50 -1.74
C ALA A 35 -5.53 -1.09 -1.86
N LEU A 36 -5.72 -0.43 -3.00
CA LEU A 36 -5.21 0.90 -3.25
C LEU A 36 -5.96 1.94 -2.41
N LEU A 37 -7.30 1.93 -2.45
CA LEU A 37 -8.14 2.84 -1.68
C LEU A 37 -7.80 2.77 -0.19
N ASP A 38 -7.70 1.55 0.32
CA ASP A 38 -7.38 1.29 1.71
C ASP A 38 -5.96 1.77 2.09
N ALA A 39 -4.96 1.48 1.24
CA ALA A 39 -3.59 1.97 1.45
C ALA A 39 -3.49 3.51 1.39
N VAL A 40 -4.21 4.14 0.46
CA VAL A 40 -4.24 5.60 0.30
C VAL A 40 -4.99 6.27 1.45
N ASP A 41 -6.10 5.70 1.90
CA ASP A 41 -6.88 6.23 3.02
C ASP A 41 -6.05 6.18 4.31
N ALA A 42 -5.38 5.06 4.58
CA ALA A 42 -4.48 4.91 5.72
C ALA A 42 -3.24 5.79 5.63
N ALA A 43 -2.67 6.00 4.43
CA ALA A 43 -1.58 6.95 4.22
C ALA A 43 -2.05 8.40 4.44
N ARG A 44 -3.24 8.77 3.97
CA ARG A 44 -3.83 10.10 4.18
C ARG A 44 -4.16 10.36 5.65
N ASP A 45 -4.61 9.36 6.39
CA ASP A 45 -4.83 9.47 7.83
C ASP A 45 -3.51 9.73 8.57
N ALA A 46 -2.45 8.98 8.22
CA ALA A 46 -1.11 9.21 8.74
C ALA A 46 -0.57 10.61 8.41
N LEU A 47 -0.75 11.10 7.18
CA LEU A 47 -0.40 12.45 6.74
C LEU A 47 -1.15 13.53 7.54
N GLN A 48 -2.46 13.36 7.76
CA GLN A 48 -3.25 14.27 8.59
C GLN A 48 -2.79 14.27 10.05
N SER A 49 -2.29 13.14 10.55
CA SER A 49 -1.70 13.02 11.89
C SER A 49 -0.30 13.65 12.01
N GLY A 50 0.23 14.26 10.94
CA GLY A 50 1.56 14.86 10.90
C GLY A 50 2.69 13.84 10.71
N ARG A 51 2.37 12.64 10.21
CA ARG A 51 3.35 11.59 9.87
C ARG A 51 3.56 11.54 8.37
N ASP A 52 4.80 11.38 7.95
CA ASP A 52 5.11 11.20 6.54
C ASP A 52 4.68 9.78 6.11
N ALA A 53 3.83 9.67 5.08
CA ALA A 53 3.38 8.38 4.54
C ALA A 53 3.52 8.36 3.02
N GLN A 54 3.93 7.21 2.48
CA GLN A 54 4.12 7.01 1.04
C GLN A 54 3.50 5.69 0.59
N VAL A 55 2.79 5.71 -0.54
CA VAL A 55 2.15 4.51 -1.10
C VAL A 55 2.94 4.01 -2.31
N TRP A 56 3.40 2.77 -2.23
CA TRP A 56 4.19 2.10 -3.26
C TRP A 56 3.40 0.95 -3.85
N ILE A 57 3.17 0.96 -5.16
CA ILE A 57 2.54 -0.17 -5.84
C ILE A 57 3.61 -0.95 -6.57
N ARG A 58 3.76 -2.22 -6.20
CA ARG A 58 4.69 -3.16 -6.83
C ARG A 58 3.90 -4.14 -7.68
N GLU A 59 3.67 -3.77 -8.94
CA GLU A 59 3.17 -4.70 -9.95
C GLU A 59 4.37 -5.38 -10.62
N ARG A 60 4.29 -6.69 -10.86
CA ARG A 60 5.38 -7.48 -11.47
C ARG A 60 5.87 -6.93 -12.83
N ALA A 61 5.11 -6.03 -13.45
CA ALA A 61 5.40 -5.40 -14.73
C ALA A 61 5.65 -3.88 -14.65
N SER A 62 5.31 -3.20 -13.55
CA SER A 62 5.50 -1.76 -13.41
C SER A 62 5.41 -1.36 -11.93
N SER A 63 6.47 -0.72 -11.42
CA SER A 63 6.44 -0.14 -10.08
C SER A 63 5.97 1.30 -10.20
N ALA A 64 4.76 1.60 -9.73
CA ALA A 64 4.22 2.96 -9.73
C ALA A 64 4.28 3.51 -8.30
N ARG A 65 4.96 4.65 -8.13
CA ARG A 65 4.96 5.39 -6.86
C ARG A 65 3.82 6.41 -6.91
N ILE A 66 2.92 6.34 -5.94
CA ILE A 66 1.84 7.32 -5.78
C ILE A 66 2.19 8.16 -4.54
N PHE A 67 2.23 9.47 -4.74
CA PHE A 67 2.51 10.45 -3.69
C PHE A 67 1.25 10.76 -2.88
#